data_AF-A0A7V5QGL0-F1
#
_entry.id   AF-A0A7V5QGL0-F1
#
_cell.length_a   1.000
_cell.length_b   1.000
_cell.length_c   1.000
_cell.angle_alpha   90.00
_cell.angle_beta   90.00
_cell.angle_gamma   90.00
#
_symmetry.space_group_name_H-M   'P 1'
#
loop_
_entity.id
_entity.type
_entity.pdbx_description
1 polymer ?
#
loop_
_entity_poly.entity_id
_entity_poly.type
_entity_poly.pdbx_seq_one_letter_code
_entity_poly.pdbx_strand_id
1 'polypeptide(L)' 'MPMIQVKRGEGESVLSLIKRFAKKVKESGNLKLAKERMFKSRPKSDLKKKLEALKREEKRKEIERLKKLGKIS' A
#
# COMPACT_ATOMS: atom_id res chain seq x y z
N MET A 1 2.05 14.42 2.65
CA MET A 1 3.07 13.61 1.96
C MET A 1 4.32 13.69 2.80
N PRO A 2 4.82 12.59 3.38
CA PRO A 2 6.11 12.61 4.04
C PRO A 2 7.19 13.00 3.02
N MET A 3 8.06 13.93 3.42
CA MET A 3 9.22 14.32 2.63
C MET A 3 10.22 13.18 2.65
N ILE A 4 10.59 12.67 1.48
CA ILE A 4 11.52 11.53 1.37
C ILE A 4 12.89 12.08 1.06
N GLN A 5 13.79 11.95 2.04
CA GLN A 5 15.20 12.25 1.85
C GLN A 5 16.05 11.03 2.21
N VAL A 6 17.08 10.80 1.41
CA VAL A 6 18.09 9.77 1.64
C VAL A 6 19.45 10.40 1.38
N LYS A 7 20.29 10.42 2.43
CA LYS A 7 21.70 10.82 2.32
C LYS A 7 22.56 9.58 2.07
N ARG A 8 23.64 9.77 1.31
CA ARG A 8 24.64 8.74 1.03
C ARG A 8 25.42 8.45 2.30
N GLY A 9 25.57 7.18 2.65
CA GLY A 9 26.45 6.73 3.73
C GLY A 9 27.90 6.60 3.27
N GLU A 10 28.84 6.62 4.21
CA GLU A 10 30.25 6.34 3.93
C GLU A 10 30.42 4.91 3.36
N GLY A 11 31.19 4.76 2.29
CA GLY A 11 31.40 3.48 1.60
C GLY A 11 30.19 2.94 0.81
N GLU A 12 29.06 3.66 0.76
CA GLU A 12 27.86 3.19 0.05
C GLU A 12 28.02 3.28 -1.47
N SER A 13 27.69 2.19 -2.17
CA SER A 13 27.58 2.18 -3.64
C SER A 13 26.33 2.93 -4.11
N VAL A 14 26.42 3.57 -5.27
CA VAL A 14 25.31 4.35 -5.85
C VAL A 14 24.04 3.50 -6.02
N LEU A 15 24.19 2.22 -6.35
CA LEU A 15 23.06 1.29 -6.53
C LEU A 15 22.32 1.03 -5.22
N SER A 16 23.03 0.88 -4.10
CA SER A 16 22.43 0.67 -2.78
C SER A 16 21.65 1.90 -2.30
N LEU A 17 22.16 3.09 -2.60
CA LEU A 17 21.48 4.35 -2.32
C LEU A 17 20.15 4.45 -3.08
N ILE A 18 20.14 4.12 -4.38
CA ILE A 18 18.93 4.11 -5.21
C ILE A 18 17.91 3.09 -4.68
N LYS A 19 18.34 1.88 -4.29
CA LYS A 19 17.44 0.86 -3.72
C LYS A 19 16.79 1.35 -2.42
N ARG A 20 17.55 1.99 -1.53
CA ARG A 20 17.01 2.58 -0.30
C ARG A 20 16.00 3.69 -0.58
N PHE A 21 16.31 4.56 -1.54
CA PHE A 21 15.38 5.59 -1.98
C PHE A 21 14.08 4.98 -2.54
N ALA A 22 14.18 4.01 -3.45
CA ALA A 22 13.03 3.32 -4.02
C ALA A 22 12.17 2.63 -2.95
N LYS A 23 12.80 1.98 -1.96
CA LYS A 23 12.09 1.38 -0.82
C LYS A 23 11.33 2.42 0.00
N LYS A 24 11.98 3.53 0.39
CA LYS A 24 11.30 4.63 1.11
C LYS A 24 10.18 5.25 0.29
N VAL A 25 10.33 5.41 -1.02
CA VAL A 25 9.27 5.89 -1.92
C VAL A 25 8.08 4.92 -1.93
N LYS A 26 8.32 3.62 -2.01
CA LYS A 26 7.25 2.62 -1.97
C LYS A 26 6.53 2.62 -0.62
N GLU A 27 7.26 2.66 0.49
CA GLU A 27 6.72 2.66 1.85
C GLU A 27 5.96 3.95 2.18
N SER A 28 6.39 5.09 1.64
CA SER A 28 5.74 6.38 1.89
C SER A 28 4.29 6.48 1.43
N GLY A 29 3.86 5.60 0.51
CA GLY A 29 2.54 5.67 -0.11
C GLY A 29 2.32 6.89 -1.01
N ASN A 30 3.33 7.75 -1.23
CA ASN A 30 3.20 8.99 -2.01
C ASN A 30 2.71 8.70 -3.45
N LEU A 31 3.20 7.63 -4.09
CA LEU A 31 2.75 7.22 -5.42
C LEU A 31 1.27 6.80 -5.45
N LYS A 32 0.79 6.11 -4.42
CA LYS A 32 -0.62 5.71 -4.31
C LYS A 32 -1.50 6.95 -4.16
N LEU A 33 -1.12 7.85 -3.27
CA LEU A 33 -1.83 9.10 -3.03
C LEU A 33 -1.86 10.00 -4.28
N ALA A 34 -0.74 10.09 -5.01
CA ALA A 34 -0.67 10.86 -6.25
C ALA A 34 -1.64 10.30 -7.31
N LYS A 35 -1.69 8.97 -7.48
CA LYS A 35 -2.64 8.31 -8.38
C LYS A 35 -4.10 8.53 -7.96
N GLU A 36 -4.39 8.45 -6.66
CA GLU A 36 -5.74 8.71 -6.13
C GLU A 36 -6.20 10.15 -6.36
N ARG A 37 -5.28 11.12 -6.26
CA ARG A 37 -5.56 12.55 -6.47
C ARG A 37 -5.59 12.97 -7.94
N MET A 38 -5.07 12.15 -8.83
CA MET A 38 -4.95 12.46 -10.26
C MET A 38 -6.31 12.75 -10.91
N PHE A 39 -7.37 12.10 -10.43
CA PHE A 39 -8.73 12.31 -10.93
C PHE A 39 -9.73 12.50 -9.78
N LYS A 40 -10.69 13.39 -9.97
CA LYS A 40 -11.78 13.59 -9.01
C LYS A 40 -12.72 12.38 -9.02
N SER A 41 -12.88 11.74 -7.87
CA SER A 41 -13.86 10.67 -7.67
C SER A 41 -15.15 11.20 -7.05
N ARG A 42 -16.30 10.64 -7.43
CA ARG A 42 -17.58 10.92 -6.77
C ARG A 42 -17.62 10.28 -5.38
N PRO A 43 -18.25 10.91 -4.38
CA PRO A 43 -18.48 10.25 -3.09
C PRO A 43 -19.33 9.00 -3.30
N LYS A 44 -19.04 7.95 -2.52
CA LYS A 44 -19.77 6.68 -2.56
C LYS A 44 -21.12 6.83 -1.86
N SER A 45 -22.16 6.19 -2.41
CA SER A 45 -23.45 6.06 -1.73
C SER A 45 -23.35 5.15 -0.50
N ASP A 46 -24.30 5.26 0.43
CA ASP A 46 -24.27 4.48 1.67
C ASP A 46 -24.41 2.97 1.43
N LEU A 47 -25.21 2.57 0.44
CA LEU A 47 -25.28 1.17 0.00
C LEU A 47 -23.92 0.66 -0.46
N LYS A 48 -23.18 1.45 -1.25
CA LYS A 48 -21.85 1.06 -1.74
C LYS A 48 -20.85 0.95 -0.60
N LYS A 49 -20.91 1.84 0.40
CA LYS A 49 -20.06 1.75 1.61
C LYS A 49 -20.35 0.46 2.39
N LYS A 50 -21.64 0.10 2.57
CA LYS A 50 -22.05 -1.15 3.25
C LYS A 50 -21.55 -2.39 2.53
N LEU A 51 -21.73 -2.46 1.20
CA LEU A 51 -21.25 -3.60 0.40
C LEU A 51 -19.72 -3.74 0.45
N GLU A 52 -18.97 -2.64 0.43
CA GLU A 52 -17.52 -2.68 0.58
C GLU A 52 -17.06 -3.11 1.99
N ALA A 53 -17.85 -2.85 3.04
CA ALA A 53 -17.59 -3.38 4.37
C ALA A 53 -17.82 -4.90 4.44
N LEU A 54 -18.94 -5.39 3.87
CA LEU A 54 -19.24 -6.82 3.81
C LEU A 54 -18.16 -7.59 3.04
N LYS A 55 -17.74 -7.10 1.87
CA LYS A 55 -16.65 -7.72 1.08
C LYS A 55 -15.32 -7.80 1.85
N ARG A 56 -15.00 -6.79 2.67
CA ARG A 56 -13.80 -6.82 3.53
C ARG A 56 -13.91 -7.89 4.61
N GLU A 57 -15.10 -8.11 5.13
CA GLU A 57 -15.35 -9.13 6.14
C GLU A 57 -15.28 -10.54 5.57
N GLU A 58 -15.92 -10.77 4.43
CA GLU A 58 -15.84 -12.04 3.69
C GLU A 58 -14.40 -12.39 3.35
N LYS A 59 -13.62 -11.41 2.85
CA LYS A 59 -12.22 -11.64 2.52
C LYS A 59 -11.36 -11.95 3.73
N ARG A 60 -11.65 -11.36 4.90
CA ARG A 60 -10.97 -11.71 6.16
C ARG A 60 -11.24 -13.17 6.54
N LYS A 61 -12.50 -13.60 6.51
CA LYS A 61 -12.90 -15.00 6.77
C LYS A 61 -12.24 -15.97 5.81
N GLU A 62 -12.18 -15.63 4.52
CA GLU A 62 -11.53 -16.46 3.52
C GLU A 62 -10.03 -16.60 3.76
N ILE A 63 -9.34 -15.49 4.09
CA ILE A 63 -7.92 -15.54 4.44
C ILE A 63 -7.68 -16.41 5.68
N GLU A 64 -8.51 -16.30 6.72
CA GLU A 64 -8.42 -17.16 7.91
C GLU A 64 -8.63 -18.64 7.58
N ARG A 65 -9.61 -18.96 6.74
CA ARG A 65 -9.84 -20.32 6.25
C ARG A 65 -8.62 -20.84 5.48
N LEU A 66 -8.07 -20.05 4.57
CA LEU A 66 -6.91 -20.45 3.76
C LEU A 66 -5.65 -20.65 4.61
N LYS A 67 -5.46 -19.83 5.65
CA LYS A 67 -4.41 -20.03 6.67
C LYS A 67 -4.59 -21.35 7.41
N LYS A 68 -5.82 -21.65 7.87
CA LYS A 68 -6.13 -22.94 8.53
C LYS A 68 -5.89 -24.15 7.62
N LEU A 69 -6.09 -23.98 6.31
CA LEU A 69 -5.84 -25.02 5.30
C LEU A 69 -4.38 -25.09 4.84
N GLY A 70 -3.48 -24.24 5.37
CA GLY A 70 -2.07 -24.21 4.97
C GLY A 70 -1.82 -23.72 3.53
N LYS A 71 -2.81 -23.13 2.87
CA LYS A 71 -2.70 -22.66 1.47
C LYS A 71 -2.03 -21.30 1.34
N ILE A 72 -2.01 -20.54 2.43
CA ILE A 72 -1.34 -19.25 2.55
C ILE A 72 -0.57 -19.32 3.87
N SER A 73 0.75 -19.19 3.83
CA SER A 73 1.59 -19.04 5.02
C SER A 73 1.70 -17.57 5.40
#